data_AF-A0A6P4YZZ5-F1
#
_entry.id   AF-A0A6P4YZZ5-F1
#
_cell.length_a   1.000
_cell.length_b   1.000
_cell.length_c   1.000
_cell.angle_alpha   90.00
_cell.angle_beta   90.00
_cell.angle_gamma   90.00
#
_symmetry.space_group_name_H-M   'P 1'
#
loop_
_entity.id
_entity.type
_entity.pdbx_description
1 polymer ?
#
loop_
_entity_poly.entity_id
_entity_poly.type
_entity_poly.pdbx_seq_one_letter_code
_entity_poly.pdbx_strand_id
1 'polypeptide(L)'
;MLKWLKTANPSLAPSTTEGSKYENTTSPTANPSMEPSATPGLPKPLETENPRMTAAANREVERVMAESGSRKRKRGNYGNYSPEMRAKIAKLCLDIGASKAARQLSKETGRQINESTVRSIKTSYVKEKQRLGTDNVENLPRRNVGRPLKLGGRNEQMGDYVRNLRKAGGVVNRRVVMGAARGLLSEHGGSVEITSSWANSFLRRMNFQARRNESGEKIPEDFEQTKEGRIEVSVREDKIPDVKIAKLEPSRI
;
A
#
# COMPACT_ATOMS: atom_id res chain seq x y z
N MET A 1 -10.34 69.14 -10.25
CA MET A 1 -11.78 69.21 -9.88
C MET A 1 -12.58 69.32 -11.17
N LEU A 2 -13.42 68.34 -11.50
CA LEU A 2 -14.61 68.55 -12.35
C LEU A 2 -15.60 67.41 -12.10
N LYS A 3 -16.88 67.79 -12.05
CA LYS A 3 -18.07 67.05 -11.61
C LYS A 3 -18.65 66.17 -12.73
N TRP A 4 -19.43 65.14 -12.37
CA TRP A 4 -20.76 64.74 -12.88
C TRP A 4 -21.00 63.23 -12.58
N LEU A 5 -21.94 62.82 -11.71
CA LEU A 5 -23.41 62.76 -11.77
C LEU A 5 -23.98 61.46 -12.41
N LYS A 6 -24.55 60.64 -11.51
CA LYS A 6 -25.79 59.82 -11.60
C LYS A 6 -26.08 58.98 -12.86
N THR A 7 -26.27 57.67 -12.60
CA THR A 7 -27.52 56.98 -12.97
C THR A 7 -27.85 55.90 -11.94
N ALA A 8 -29.13 55.82 -11.58
CA ALA A 8 -29.71 54.91 -10.59
C ALA A 8 -30.25 53.63 -11.25
N ASN A 9 -30.20 52.52 -10.50
CA ASN A 9 -31.14 51.38 -10.33
C ASN A 9 -32.05 50.92 -11.49
N PRO A 10 -32.39 49.61 -11.64
CA PRO A 10 -32.97 48.84 -10.52
C PRO A 10 -32.76 47.29 -10.50
N SER A 11 -32.98 46.72 -9.32
CA SER A 11 -33.71 45.46 -9.05
C SER A 11 -33.82 44.43 -10.18
N LEU A 12 -33.06 43.33 -10.09
CA LEU A 12 -33.57 42.00 -10.45
C LEU A 12 -33.21 41.01 -9.34
N ALA A 13 -34.25 40.47 -8.71
CA ALA A 13 -34.18 39.36 -7.79
C ALA A 13 -33.56 38.11 -8.46
N PRO A 14 -32.82 37.26 -7.74
CA PRO A 14 -32.63 35.89 -8.18
C PRO A 14 -33.94 35.12 -7.91
N SER A 15 -34.60 34.75 -9.01
CA SER A 15 -35.72 33.82 -9.05
C SER A 15 -35.33 32.48 -8.41
N THR A 16 -36.14 32.06 -7.44
CA THR A 16 -36.28 30.67 -7.04
C THR A 16 -36.60 29.83 -8.28
N THR A 17 -35.74 28.88 -8.61
CA THR A 17 -36.15 27.69 -9.35
C THR A 17 -35.49 26.50 -8.68
N GLU A 18 -36.38 25.77 -8.03
CA GLU A 18 -36.20 24.46 -7.46
C GLU A 18 -35.59 23.51 -8.49
N GLY A 19 -34.59 22.76 -8.04
CA GLY A 19 -33.90 21.75 -8.83
C GLY A 19 -33.10 20.82 -7.94
N SER A 20 -33.67 20.48 -6.79
CA SER A 20 -33.20 19.42 -5.89
C SER A 20 -33.22 18.08 -6.62
N LYS A 21 -32.05 17.64 -7.10
CA LYS A 21 -31.78 16.23 -7.44
C LYS A 21 -30.34 15.86 -7.08
N TYR A 22 -30.06 15.89 -5.77
CA TYR A 22 -29.11 14.96 -5.19
C TYR A 22 -29.89 14.21 -4.10
N GLU A 23 -30.69 13.26 -4.54
CA GLU A 23 -31.21 12.23 -3.65
C GLU A 23 -30.00 11.48 -3.09
N ASN A 24 -29.57 11.92 -1.91
CA ASN A 24 -28.71 11.18 -1.02
C ASN A 24 -29.56 9.98 -0.53
N THR A 25 -29.62 8.94 -1.36
CA THR A 25 -30.16 7.63 -0.98
C THR A 25 -29.18 7.00 -0.01
N THR A 26 -29.25 7.47 1.23
CA THR A 26 -28.79 6.75 2.40
C THR A 26 -29.82 5.65 2.63
N SER A 27 -29.76 4.62 1.79
CA SER A 27 -30.56 3.41 2.00
C SER A 27 -30.01 2.65 3.20
N PRO A 28 -30.90 2.01 3.95
CA PRO A 28 -30.79 1.83 5.39
C PRO A 28 -29.73 0.80 5.75
N THR A 29 -29.31 0.87 7.00
CA THR A 29 -28.65 -0.16 7.81
C THR A 29 -29.16 -1.56 7.46
N ALA A 30 -28.64 -2.14 6.38
CA ALA A 30 -28.90 -3.51 6.02
C ALA A 30 -28.12 -4.36 7.00
N ASN A 31 -28.84 -5.05 7.88
CA ASN A 31 -28.26 -6.03 8.80
C ASN A 31 -27.27 -6.93 8.05
N PRO A 32 -26.09 -7.23 8.61
CA PRO A 32 -25.12 -8.09 7.95
C PRO A 32 -25.77 -9.45 7.68
N SER A 33 -25.99 -9.74 6.39
CA SER A 33 -26.50 -11.03 5.97
C SER A 33 -25.51 -12.11 6.40
N MET A 34 -26.03 -13.15 7.06
CA MET A 34 -25.22 -14.30 7.53
C MET A 34 -25.10 -15.40 6.47
N GLU A 35 -25.59 -15.12 5.26
CA GLU A 35 -25.50 -16.01 4.11
C GLU A 35 -24.03 -16.26 3.70
N PRO A 36 -23.70 -17.45 3.18
CA PRO A 36 -22.37 -17.76 2.69
C PRO A 36 -22.00 -16.85 1.50
N SER A 37 -20.78 -16.30 1.54
CA SER A 37 -20.26 -15.42 0.49
C SER A 37 -20.19 -16.13 -0.86
N ALA A 38 -20.53 -15.44 -1.95
CA ALA A 38 -20.49 -15.97 -3.31
C ALA A 38 -19.05 -16.18 -3.84
N THR A 39 -18.05 -15.64 -3.13
CA THR A 39 -16.64 -15.77 -3.47
C THR A 39 -15.99 -17.03 -2.85
N PRO A 40 -15.36 -17.93 -3.65
CA PRO A 40 -14.74 -19.14 -3.13
C PRO A 40 -13.63 -18.87 -2.10
N GLY A 41 -13.66 -19.56 -0.97
CA GLY A 41 -12.58 -19.57 0.02
C GLY A 41 -12.62 -18.48 1.10
N LEU A 42 -13.72 -17.73 1.23
CA LEU A 42 -13.96 -16.86 2.38
C LEU A 42 -14.58 -17.62 3.57
N PRO A 43 -14.28 -17.23 4.81
CA PRO A 43 -14.83 -17.87 6.01
C PRO A 43 -16.34 -17.65 6.10
N LYS A 44 -17.09 -18.71 6.44
CA LYS A 44 -18.55 -18.61 6.66
C LYS A 44 -18.82 -17.88 7.97
N PRO A 45 -19.67 -16.83 7.98
CA PRO A 45 -19.95 -16.05 9.18
C PRO A 45 -20.39 -16.88 10.38
N LEU A 46 -21.28 -17.86 10.17
CA LEU A 46 -21.88 -18.69 11.22
C LEU A 46 -20.90 -19.67 11.90
N GLU A 47 -19.75 -19.96 11.29
CA GLU A 47 -18.75 -20.91 11.82
C GLU A 47 -17.63 -20.20 12.60
N THR A 48 -17.78 -18.90 12.87
CA THR A 48 -16.76 -18.08 13.53
C THR A 48 -17.25 -17.52 14.87
N GLU A 49 -16.30 -17.30 15.79
CA GLU A 49 -16.54 -16.78 17.15
C GLU A 49 -17.29 -15.43 17.16
N ASN A 50 -17.18 -14.64 16.08
CA ASN A 50 -17.87 -13.37 15.91
C ASN A 50 -18.51 -13.22 14.50
N PRO A 51 -19.73 -13.73 14.28
CA PRO A 51 -20.34 -13.84 12.96
C PRO A 51 -20.57 -12.50 12.27
N ARG A 52 -20.92 -11.45 13.02
CA ARG A 52 -21.14 -10.09 12.48
C ARG A 52 -19.86 -9.47 11.90
N MET A 53 -18.71 -9.72 12.53
CA MET A 53 -17.41 -9.19 12.08
C MET A 53 -16.95 -9.88 10.79
N THR A 54 -17.16 -11.20 10.73
CA THR A 54 -16.83 -12.02 9.55
C THR A 54 -17.66 -11.62 8.34
N ALA A 55 -18.97 -11.41 8.51
CA ALA A 55 -19.85 -10.94 7.43
C ALA A 55 -19.45 -9.56 6.88
N ALA A 56 -19.08 -8.62 7.76
CA ALA A 56 -18.63 -7.29 7.35
C ALA A 56 -17.31 -7.34 6.57
N ALA A 57 -16.37 -8.20 6.99
CA ALA A 57 -15.10 -8.40 6.30
C ALA A 57 -15.28 -9.01 4.91
N ASN A 58 -16.14 -10.02 4.78
CA ASN A 58 -16.42 -10.67 3.49
C ASN A 58 -17.00 -9.69 2.47
N ARG A 59 -17.96 -8.84 2.88
CA ARG A 59 -18.58 -7.82 2.01
C ARG A 59 -17.56 -6.83 1.45
N GLU A 60 -16.61 -6.40 2.27
CA GLU A 60 -15.57 -5.46 1.83
C GLU A 60 -14.56 -6.11 0.87
N VAL A 61 -14.26 -7.40 1.07
CA VAL A 61 -13.42 -8.16 0.15
C VAL A 61 -14.08 -8.25 -1.23
N GLU A 62 -15.37 -8.56 -1.29
CA GLU A 62 -16.11 -8.65 -2.55
C GLU A 62 -16.16 -7.31 -3.28
N ARG A 63 -16.40 -6.20 -2.55
CA ARG A 63 -16.39 -4.84 -3.12
C ARG A 63 -15.05 -4.49 -3.76
N VAL A 64 -13.94 -4.75 -3.08
CA VAL A 64 -12.59 -4.45 -3.57
C VAL A 64 -12.22 -5.30 -4.80
N MET A 65 -12.69 -6.55 -4.85
CA MET A 65 -12.47 -7.41 -6.01
C MET A 65 -13.17 -6.86 -7.26
N ALA A 66 -14.37 -6.31 -7.12
CA ALA A 66 -15.14 -5.72 -8.22
C ALA A 66 -14.55 -4.40 -8.77
N GLU A 67 -13.91 -3.58 -7.95
CA GLU A 67 -13.43 -2.23 -8.31
C GLU A 67 -12.11 -2.21 -9.11
N SER A 68 -11.50 -3.37 -9.34
CA SER A 68 -10.13 -3.54 -9.87
C SER A 68 -9.89 -3.12 -11.35
N GLY A 69 -10.89 -2.57 -12.04
CA GLY A 69 -10.91 -2.45 -13.52
C GLY A 69 -10.17 -1.29 -14.18
N SER A 70 -9.68 -0.28 -13.46
CA SER A 70 -9.11 0.93 -14.12
C SER A 70 -7.58 0.84 -14.35
N ARG A 71 -7.15 0.69 -15.62
CA ARG A 71 -5.72 0.77 -15.99
C ARG A 71 -5.22 2.21 -15.90
N LYS A 72 -4.50 2.54 -14.82
CA LYS A 72 -3.75 3.80 -14.70
C LYS A 72 -2.55 3.80 -15.66
N ARG A 73 -2.32 4.90 -16.38
CA ARG A 73 -1.15 5.09 -17.25
C ARG A 73 0.15 4.97 -16.45
N LYS A 74 1.14 4.25 -17.01
CA LYS A 74 2.48 4.11 -16.41
C LYS A 74 3.20 5.46 -16.46
N ARG A 75 3.59 5.97 -15.29
CA ARG A 75 4.36 7.23 -15.17
C ARG A 75 5.74 7.05 -15.83
N GLY A 76 6.21 8.08 -16.54
CA GLY A 76 7.50 8.06 -17.23
C GLY A 76 8.70 7.89 -16.27
N ASN A 77 9.83 7.42 -16.81
CA ASN A 77 11.06 7.19 -16.06
C ASN A 77 11.74 8.53 -15.71
N TYR A 78 11.81 8.86 -14.42
CA TYR A 78 12.55 10.05 -13.98
C TYR A 78 14.06 9.86 -14.19
N GLY A 79 14.76 10.94 -14.56
CA GLY A 79 16.22 10.92 -14.59
C GLY A 79 16.81 10.80 -13.20
N ASN A 80 17.49 9.68 -12.93
CA ASN A 80 18.38 9.58 -11.80
C ASN A 80 19.69 10.27 -12.19
N TYR A 81 20.00 11.38 -11.53
CA TYR A 81 21.26 12.10 -11.68
C TYR A 81 22.18 11.72 -10.53
N SER A 82 23.46 11.45 -10.82
CA SER A 82 24.46 11.19 -9.79
C SER A 82 24.63 12.41 -8.89
N PRO A 83 25.08 12.23 -7.64
CA PRO A 83 25.29 13.35 -6.72
C PRO A 83 26.25 14.42 -7.26
N GLU A 84 27.30 14.01 -7.98
CA GLU A 84 28.27 14.93 -8.60
C GLU A 84 27.63 15.70 -9.75
N MET A 85 26.86 15.00 -10.60
CA MET A 85 26.12 15.63 -11.69
C MET A 85 25.12 16.66 -11.14
N ARG A 86 24.45 16.38 -10.02
CA ARG A 86 23.55 17.34 -9.38
C ARG A 86 24.28 18.57 -8.87
N ALA A 87 25.48 18.43 -8.32
CA ALA A 87 26.31 19.56 -7.94
C ALA A 87 26.74 20.38 -9.17
N LYS A 88 27.18 19.73 -10.25
CA LYS A 88 27.51 20.38 -11.54
C LYS A 88 26.32 21.16 -12.11
N ILE A 89 25.13 20.56 -12.10
CA ILE A 89 23.88 21.20 -12.54
C ILE A 89 23.60 22.47 -11.72
N ALA A 90 23.77 22.40 -10.40
CA ALA A 90 23.53 23.52 -9.51
C ALA A 90 24.52 24.67 -9.73
N LYS A 91 25.82 24.36 -9.83
CA LYS A 91 26.89 25.35 -10.10
C LYS A 91 26.63 26.07 -11.41
N LEU A 92 26.44 25.32 -12.50
CA LEU A 92 26.14 25.91 -13.81
C LEU A 92 24.86 26.75 -13.77
N CYS A 93 23.83 26.34 -13.03
CA CYS A 93 22.61 27.12 -12.88
C CYS A 93 22.83 28.45 -12.11
N LEU A 94 23.78 28.51 -11.19
CA LEU A 94 24.14 29.75 -10.49
C LEU A 94 24.87 30.71 -11.44
N ASP A 95 25.70 30.19 -12.33
CA ASP A 95 26.53 31.00 -13.24
C ASP A 95 25.73 31.57 -14.42
N ILE A 96 24.94 30.73 -15.11
CA ILE A 96 24.30 31.10 -16.39
C ILE A 96 22.75 31.08 -16.36
N GLY A 97 22.16 30.67 -15.23
CA GLY A 97 20.72 30.56 -15.05
C GLY A 97 20.10 29.24 -15.55
N ALA A 98 18.87 28.96 -15.10
CA ALA A 98 18.25 27.63 -15.23
C ALA A 98 17.98 27.20 -16.68
N SER A 99 17.48 28.11 -17.52
CA SER A 99 17.14 27.81 -18.92
C SER A 99 18.37 27.52 -19.77
N LYS A 100 19.43 28.33 -19.63
CA LYS A 100 20.69 28.12 -20.37
C LYS A 100 21.41 26.88 -19.87
N ALA A 101 21.48 26.67 -18.55
CA ALA A 101 22.04 25.47 -17.96
C ALA A 101 21.33 24.20 -18.45
N ALA A 102 19.99 24.18 -18.44
CA ALA A 102 19.21 23.05 -18.93
C ALA A 102 19.55 22.69 -20.39
N ARG A 103 19.65 23.70 -21.28
CA ARG A 103 20.00 23.49 -22.69
C ARG A 103 21.43 22.95 -22.86
N GLN A 104 22.40 23.57 -22.19
CA GLN A 104 23.81 23.17 -22.27
C GLN A 104 24.02 21.75 -21.74
N LEU A 105 23.46 21.43 -20.57
CA LEU A 105 23.59 20.11 -19.97
C LEU A 105 22.82 19.04 -20.75
N SER A 106 21.70 19.40 -21.39
CA SER A 106 20.97 18.48 -22.27
C SER A 106 21.81 18.10 -23.49
N LYS A 107 22.55 19.06 -24.05
CA LYS A 107 23.47 18.84 -25.17
C LYS A 107 24.67 17.98 -24.74
N GLU A 108 25.26 18.28 -23.58
CA GLU A 108 26.44 17.58 -23.05
C GLU A 108 26.12 16.12 -22.65
N THR A 109 24.98 15.90 -22.01
CA THR A 109 24.60 14.57 -21.47
C THR A 109 23.88 13.70 -22.49
N GLY A 110 23.50 14.26 -23.66
CA GLY A 110 22.66 13.56 -24.65
C GLY A 110 21.25 13.24 -24.16
N ARG A 111 20.83 13.81 -23.03
CA ARG A 111 19.54 13.57 -22.38
C ARG A 111 18.84 14.88 -22.08
N GLN A 112 17.58 15.01 -22.44
CA GLN A 112 16.79 16.20 -22.11
C GLN A 112 16.66 16.37 -20.59
N ILE A 113 17.13 17.51 -20.09
CA ILE A 113 16.98 17.93 -18.69
C ILE A 113 15.96 19.05 -18.65
N ASN A 114 14.87 18.83 -17.93
CA ASN A 114 13.82 19.83 -17.78
C ASN A 114 14.31 20.99 -16.91
N GLU A 115 13.95 22.22 -17.27
CA GLU A 115 14.28 23.43 -16.51
C GLU A 115 13.80 23.35 -15.06
N SER A 116 12.62 22.76 -14.82
CA SER A 116 12.09 22.52 -13.48
C SER A 116 13.00 21.65 -12.61
N THR A 117 13.67 20.66 -13.21
CA THR A 117 14.66 19.80 -12.54
C THR A 117 15.88 20.62 -12.12
N VAL A 118 16.41 21.46 -13.02
CA VAL A 118 17.55 22.33 -12.75
C VAL A 118 17.25 23.29 -11.59
N ARG A 119 16.08 23.93 -11.61
CA ARG A 119 15.63 24.80 -10.52
C ARG A 119 15.52 24.06 -9.18
N SER A 120 14.91 22.88 -9.18
CA SER A 120 14.77 22.05 -7.96
C SER A 120 16.12 21.62 -7.38
N ILE A 121 17.07 21.28 -8.24
CA ILE A 121 18.45 20.94 -7.86
C ILE A 121 19.17 22.16 -7.28
N LYS A 122 19.08 23.34 -7.91
CA LYS A 122 19.61 24.60 -7.37
C LYS A 122 19.08 24.88 -5.95
N THR A 123 17.76 24.80 -5.75
CA THR A 123 17.16 25.03 -4.42
C THR A 123 17.71 24.04 -3.38
N SER A 124 17.92 22.78 -3.77
CA SER A 124 18.53 21.79 -2.88
C SER A 124 19.99 22.13 -2.56
N TYR A 125 20.75 22.61 -3.54
CA TYR A 125 22.15 23.02 -3.38
C TYR A 125 22.31 24.21 -2.43
N VAL A 126 21.49 25.25 -2.61
CA VAL A 126 21.52 26.45 -1.75
C VAL A 126 21.23 26.09 -0.29
N LYS A 127 20.27 25.20 -0.04
CA LYS A 127 19.98 24.71 1.31
C LYS A 127 21.14 23.91 1.90
N GLU A 128 21.80 23.09 1.09
CA GLU A 128 22.95 22.30 1.55
C GLU A 128 24.16 23.19 1.86
N LYS A 129 24.40 24.21 1.03
CA LYS A 129 25.40 25.27 1.28
C LYS A 129 25.13 26.01 2.59
N GLN A 130 23.88 26.38 2.86
CA GLN A 130 23.48 26.97 4.14
C GLN A 130 23.69 26.01 5.33
N ARG A 131 23.44 24.72 5.15
CA ARG A 131 23.60 23.70 6.21
C ARG A 131 25.08 23.44 6.56
N LEU A 132 25.94 23.39 5.54
CA LEU A 132 27.36 23.08 5.71
C LEU A 132 28.23 24.31 5.98
N GLY A 133 27.75 25.51 5.67
CA GLY A 133 28.54 26.75 5.77
C GLY A 133 29.67 26.85 4.75
N THR A 134 29.71 25.97 3.75
CA THR A 134 30.77 25.89 2.74
C THR A 134 30.26 26.33 1.37
N ASP A 135 31.04 27.15 0.68
CA ASP A 135 30.68 27.69 -0.65
C ASP A 135 30.70 26.65 -1.77
N ASN A 136 31.49 25.58 -1.62
CA ASN A 136 31.71 24.56 -2.63
C ASN A 136 31.23 23.18 -2.17
N VAL A 137 30.00 22.82 -2.54
CA VAL A 137 29.47 21.46 -2.40
C VAL A 137 29.75 20.71 -3.70
N GLU A 138 30.59 19.68 -3.66
CA GLU A 138 30.92 18.83 -4.83
C GLU A 138 29.99 17.64 -4.96
N ASN A 139 29.44 17.17 -3.84
CA ASN A 139 28.56 16.01 -3.79
C ASN A 139 27.19 16.44 -3.26
N LEU A 140 26.16 16.42 -4.12
CA LEU A 140 24.79 16.73 -3.72
C LEU A 140 23.93 15.45 -3.74
N PRO A 141 23.93 14.65 -2.66
CA PRO A 141 23.14 13.43 -2.61
C PRO A 141 21.65 13.75 -2.65
N ARG A 142 20.85 12.84 -3.21
CA ARG A 142 19.39 13.00 -3.20
C ARG A 142 18.91 12.78 -1.77
N ARG A 143 18.14 13.74 -1.24
CA ARG A 143 17.48 13.54 0.04
C ARG A 143 16.62 12.28 -0.05
N ASN A 144 16.72 11.42 0.95
CA ASN A 144 15.82 10.28 1.10
C ASN A 144 14.42 10.81 1.43
N VAL A 145 13.64 11.13 0.40
CA VAL A 145 12.25 11.57 0.55
C VAL A 145 11.37 10.32 0.69
N GLY A 146 11.46 9.68 1.85
CA GLY A 146 10.50 8.66 2.23
C GLY A 146 9.16 9.30 2.59
N ARG A 147 8.05 8.71 2.15
CA ARG A 147 6.74 9.10 2.69
C ARG A 147 6.73 8.78 4.18
N PRO A 148 6.29 9.70 5.06
CA PRO A 148 6.12 9.42 6.48
C PRO A 148 5.31 8.14 6.70
N LEU A 149 5.65 7.39 7.75
CA LEU A 149 4.96 6.15 8.11
C LEU A 149 3.47 6.44 8.32
N LYS A 150 2.57 5.78 7.57
CA LYS A 150 1.11 6.00 7.70
C LYS A 150 0.59 5.77 9.13
N LEU A 151 1.28 4.93 9.90
CA LEU A 151 0.92 4.59 11.28
C LEU A 151 1.62 5.47 12.34
N GLY A 152 2.50 6.39 11.93
CA GLY A 152 3.28 7.21 12.88
C GLY A 152 4.03 6.36 13.91
N GLY A 153 3.92 6.71 15.19
CA GLY A 153 4.52 5.96 16.30
C GLY A 153 3.99 4.54 16.48
N ARG A 154 2.79 4.21 15.96
CA ARG A 154 2.21 2.85 16.04
C ARG A 154 2.89 1.85 15.09
N ASN A 155 3.79 2.35 14.24
CA ASN A 155 4.55 1.49 13.35
C ASN A 155 5.46 0.52 14.11
N GLU A 156 5.92 0.89 15.31
CA GLU A 156 6.72 0.02 16.18
C GLU A 156 5.90 -1.16 16.72
N GLN A 157 4.74 -0.87 17.31
CA GLN A 157 3.78 -1.89 17.78
C GLN A 157 3.38 -2.88 16.68
N MET A 158 3.12 -2.36 15.47
CA MET A 158 2.85 -3.19 14.30
C MET A 158 4.05 -4.07 13.91
N GLY A 159 5.28 -3.54 14.06
CA GLY A 159 6.51 -4.27 13.83
C GLY A 159 6.69 -5.42 14.83
N ASP A 160 6.41 -5.17 16.10
CA ASP A 160 6.44 -6.18 17.16
C ASP A 160 5.43 -7.28 16.95
N TYR A 161 4.18 -6.93 16.59
CA TYR A 161 3.16 -7.91 16.23
C TYR A 161 3.63 -8.86 15.12
N VAL A 162 4.19 -8.30 14.04
CA VAL A 162 4.68 -9.11 12.91
C VAL A 162 5.90 -9.95 13.29
N ARG A 163 6.82 -9.44 14.13
CA ARG A 163 7.96 -10.21 14.65
C ARG A 163 7.50 -11.36 15.54
N ASN A 164 6.52 -11.14 16.41
CA ASN A 164 5.99 -12.17 17.30
C ASN A 164 5.23 -13.24 16.52
N LEU A 165 4.42 -12.84 15.52
CA LEU A 165 3.75 -13.78 14.61
C LEU A 165 4.77 -14.69 13.90
N ARG A 166 5.90 -14.13 13.47
CA ARG A 166 7.00 -14.89 12.84
C ARG A 166 7.66 -15.85 13.82
N LYS A 167 7.94 -15.41 15.06
CA LYS A 167 8.52 -16.26 16.12
C LYS A 167 7.62 -17.44 16.48
N ALA A 168 6.31 -17.24 16.44
CA ALA A 168 5.31 -18.29 16.66
C ALA A 168 5.12 -19.25 15.45
N GLY A 169 5.90 -19.10 14.37
CA GLY A 169 5.78 -19.93 13.16
C GLY A 169 4.67 -19.51 12.18
N GLY A 170 4.00 -18.39 12.43
CA GLY A 170 2.93 -17.87 11.58
C GLY A 170 3.41 -17.32 10.24
N VAL A 171 2.57 -17.44 9.21
CA VAL A 171 2.85 -16.93 7.86
C VAL A 171 2.61 -15.42 7.80
N VAL A 172 3.66 -14.65 7.55
CA VAL A 172 3.59 -13.19 7.36
C VAL A 172 3.31 -12.87 5.88
N ASN A 173 2.09 -12.44 5.57
CA ASN A 173 1.69 -12.02 4.22
C ASN A 173 1.12 -10.59 4.24
N ARG A 174 1.05 -9.94 3.07
CA ARG A 174 0.48 -8.59 2.88
C ARG A 174 -0.91 -8.47 3.51
N ARG A 175 -1.76 -9.49 3.37
CA ARG A 175 -3.14 -9.46 3.89
C ARG A 175 -3.15 -9.42 5.42
N VAL A 176 -2.28 -10.20 6.07
CA VAL A 176 -2.11 -10.20 7.53
C VAL A 176 -1.66 -8.83 8.02
N VAL A 177 -0.71 -8.21 7.32
CA VAL A 177 -0.23 -6.86 7.65
C VAL A 177 -1.33 -5.80 7.43
N MET A 178 -2.13 -5.91 6.39
CA MET A 178 -3.26 -4.99 6.19
C MET A 178 -4.31 -5.14 7.29
N GLY A 179 -4.64 -6.38 7.67
CA GLY A 179 -5.61 -6.67 8.73
C GLY A 179 -5.16 -6.14 10.09
N ALA A 180 -3.95 -6.49 10.53
CA ALA A 180 -3.41 -6.03 11.80
C ALA A 180 -3.28 -4.49 11.85
N ALA A 181 -2.89 -3.85 10.74
CA ALA A 181 -2.85 -2.39 10.69
C ALA A 181 -4.24 -1.74 10.79
N ARG A 182 -5.28 -2.35 10.20
CA ARG A 182 -6.66 -1.87 10.35
C ARG A 182 -7.16 -2.04 11.78
N GLY A 183 -6.87 -3.18 12.43
CA GLY A 183 -7.23 -3.41 13.83
C GLY A 183 -6.65 -2.36 14.77
N LEU A 184 -5.34 -2.10 14.66
CA LEU A 184 -4.65 -1.06 15.45
C LEU A 184 -5.22 0.36 15.24
N LEU A 185 -5.77 0.64 14.05
CA LEU A 185 -6.38 1.93 13.74
C LEU A 185 -7.83 2.05 14.24
N SER A 186 -8.59 0.96 14.19
CA SER A 186 -9.98 0.91 14.67
C SER A 186 -10.09 1.16 16.17
N GLU A 187 -9.18 0.60 16.97
CA GLU A 187 -9.14 0.80 18.43
C GLU A 187 -8.93 2.26 18.84
N HIS A 188 -8.39 3.10 17.93
CA HIS A 188 -7.99 4.47 18.21
C HIS A 188 -8.71 5.50 17.32
N GLY A 189 -9.82 5.11 16.65
CA GLY A 189 -10.68 6.03 15.89
C GLY A 189 -10.04 6.62 14.62
N GLY A 190 -9.04 5.97 14.02
CA GLY A 190 -8.30 6.50 12.89
C GLY A 190 -8.88 6.13 11.52
N SER A 191 -9.36 7.12 10.74
CA SER A 191 -9.74 6.96 9.33
C SER A 191 -8.52 6.99 8.40
N VAL A 192 -7.54 6.09 8.60
CA VAL A 192 -6.40 5.96 7.67
C VAL A 192 -6.61 4.75 6.78
N GLU A 193 -6.79 4.99 5.48
CA GLU A 193 -6.89 3.91 4.50
C GLU A 193 -5.56 3.17 4.35
N ILE A 194 -5.55 1.92 4.81
CA ILE A 194 -4.45 0.98 4.63
C ILE A 194 -4.55 0.35 3.24
N THR A 195 -3.57 0.66 2.39
CA THR A 195 -3.49 0.18 1.01
C THR A 195 -2.52 -1.01 0.89
N SER A 196 -2.70 -1.85 -0.13
CA SER A 196 -1.80 -2.97 -0.44
C SER A 196 -0.35 -2.53 -0.66
N SER A 197 -0.16 -1.40 -1.34
CA SER A 197 1.15 -0.78 -1.56
C SER A 197 1.84 -0.38 -0.25
N TRP A 198 1.07 0.12 0.73
CA TRP A 198 1.61 0.42 2.05
C TRP A 198 2.06 -0.86 2.77
N ALA A 199 1.27 -1.93 2.73
CA ALA A 199 1.63 -3.19 3.39
C ALA A 199 2.91 -3.80 2.78
N ASN A 200 3.04 -3.78 1.45
CA ASN A 200 4.27 -4.19 0.77
C ASN A 200 5.47 -3.32 1.17
N SER A 201 5.28 -2.00 1.28
CA SER A 201 6.33 -1.08 1.75
C SER A 201 6.71 -1.34 3.22
N PHE A 202 5.74 -1.67 4.07
CA PHE A 202 5.97 -2.05 5.46
C PHE A 202 6.81 -3.34 5.56
N LEU A 203 6.41 -4.40 4.85
CA LEU A 203 7.14 -5.67 4.84
C LEU A 203 8.57 -5.52 4.32
N ARG A 204 8.77 -4.74 3.25
CA ARG A 204 10.12 -4.45 2.72
C ARG A 204 11.02 -3.75 3.75
N ARG A 205 10.46 -2.81 4.53
CA ARG A 205 11.21 -2.11 5.58
C ARG A 205 11.57 -3.02 6.76
N MET A 206 10.72 -3.99 7.06
CA MET A 206 10.98 -5.03 8.06
C MET A 206 11.86 -6.18 7.53
N ASN A 207 12.40 -6.06 6.31
CA ASN A 207 13.16 -7.08 5.61
C ASN A 207 12.44 -8.44 5.43
N PHE A 208 11.10 -8.44 5.47
CA PHE A 208 10.31 -9.60 5.09
C PHE A 208 10.13 -9.58 3.57
N GLN A 209 11.15 -10.09 2.87
CA GLN A 209 11.05 -10.35 1.43
C GLN A 209 10.23 -11.62 1.20
N ALA A 210 9.48 -11.67 0.08
CA ALA A 210 8.96 -12.94 -0.40
C ALA A 210 10.16 -13.86 -0.57
N ARG A 211 10.17 -15.03 0.09
CA ARG A 211 11.21 -16.02 -0.20
C ARG A 211 11.10 -16.29 -1.69
N ARG A 212 12.18 -16.09 -2.44
CA ARG A 212 12.39 -16.85 -3.66
C ARG A 212 12.30 -18.29 -3.19
N ASN A 213 11.25 -18.98 -3.57
CA ASN A 213 11.14 -20.42 -3.43
C ASN A 213 12.23 -21.01 -4.31
N GLU A 214 13.44 -21.13 -3.77
CA GLU A 214 14.45 -22.06 -4.27
C GLU A 214 14.03 -23.52 -4.00
N SER A 215 12.92 -23.73 -3.29
CA SER A 215 12.25 -25.02 -3.16
C SER A 215 11.34 -25.30 -4.37
N GLY A 216 11.98 -25.60 -5.50
CA GLY A 216 11.63 -26.79 -6.27
C GLY A 216 12.26 -28.03 -5.62
N GLU A 217 12.23 -28.10 -4.29
CA GLU A 217 12.64 -29.30 -3.56
C GLU A 217 11.62 -30.36 -3.90
N LYS A 218 12.08 -31.37 -4.64
CA LYS A 218 11.30 -32.56 -4.97
C LYS A 218 10.68 -33.08 -3.68
N ILE A 219 9.37 -33.32 -3.72
CA ILE A 219 8.70 -34.12 -2.70
C ILE A 219 9.54 -35.40 -2.54
N PRO A 220 10.06 -35.71 -1.33
CA PRO A 220 10.77 -36.96 -1.11
C PRO A 220 9.85 -38.12 -1.52
N GLU A 221 10.38 -39.11 -2.24
CA GLU A 221 9.61 -40.25 -2.75
C GLU A 221 8.86 -41.01 -1.63
N ASP A 222 9.34 -40.91 -0.40
CA ASP A 222 8.78 -41.56 0.81
C ASP A 222 7.75 -40.71 1.58
N PHE A 223 7.19 -39.65 0.97
CA PHE A 223 6.20 -38.79 1.62
C PHE A 223 4.92 -39.54 2.04
N GLU A 224 4.46 -40.50 1.23
CA GLU A 224 3.28 -41.31 1.57
C GLU A 224 3.55 -42.26 2.75
N GLN A 225 4.73 -42.88 2.81
CA GLN A 225 5.11 -43.75 3.95
C GLN A 225 5.25 -42.98 5.26
N THR A 226 5.76 -41.74 5.19
CA THR A 226 5.90 -40.87 6.36
C THR A 226 4.54 -40.38 6.89
N LYS A 227 3.53 -40.29 6.01
CA LYS A 227 2.16 -39.89 6.37
C LYS A 227 1.42 -41.01 7.10
N GLU A 228 1.55 -42.24 6.63
CA GLU A 228 0.91 -43.42 7.24
C GLU A 228 1.44 -43.69 8.66
N GLY A 229 2.77 -43.64 8.86
CA GLY A 229 3.36 -43.84 10.19
C GLY A 229 2.93 -42.79 11.23
N ARG A 230 2.64 -41.56 10.79
CA ARG A 230 2.22 -40.47 11.69
C ARG A 230 0.75 -40.58 12.10
N ILE A 231 -0.09 -41.16 11.23
CA ILE A 231 -1.48 -41.45 11.52
C ILE A 231 -1.57 -42.63 12.49
N GLU A 232 -0.77 -43.69 12.32
CA GLU A 232 -0.77 -44.82 13.25
C GLU A 232 -0.34 -44.46 14.68
N VAL A 233 0.67 -43.60 14.83
CA VAL A 233 1.10 -43.14 16.17
C VAL A 233 0.00 -42.35 16.86
N SER A 234 -0.70 -41.47 16.13
CA SER A 234 -1.79 -40.66 16.69
C SER A 234 -3.01 -41.50 17.05
N VAL A 235 -3.33 -42.54 16.26
CA VAL A 235 -4.46 -43.45 16.54
C VAL A 235 -4.20 -44.34 17.77
N ARG A 236 -2.94 -44.70 18.04
CA ARG A 236 -2.55 -45.49 19.23
C ARG A 236 -2.54 -44.66 20.52
N GLU A 237 -2.20 -43.37 20.46
CA GLU A 237 -2.23 -42.47 21.62
C GLU A 237 -3.67 -42.16 22.09
N ASP A 238 -4.65 -42.14 21.18
CA ASP A 238 -6.03 -41.74 21.48
C ASP A 238 -7.00 -42.90 21.86
N LYS A 239 -6.52 -44.15 22.02
CA LYS A 239 -7.32 -45.33 22.42
C LYS A 239 -8.70 -45.44 21.73
N ILE A 240 -8.76 -45.20 20.43
CA ILE A 240 -10.01 -45.30 19.66
C ILE A 240 -10.32 -46.79 19.45
N PRO A 241 -11.49 -47.31 19.86
CA PRO A 241 -11.82 -48.73 19.67
C PRO A 241 -11.98 -49.08 18.18
N ASP A 242 -11.45 -50.25 17.79
CA ASP A 242 -11.28 -50.76 16.41
C ASP A 242 -12.55 -50.79 15.53
N VAL A 243 -13.73 -50.57 16.09
CA VAL A 243 -15.03 -50.69 15.41
C VAL A 243 -15.31 -49.51 14.44
N LYS A 244 -14.48 -48.45 14.43
CA LYS A 244 -14.69 -47.25 13.58
C LYS A 244 -13.71 -47.07 12.43
N ILE A 245 -12.82 -48.04 12.18
CA ILE A 245 -11.96 -48.00 10.99
C ILE A 245 -12.76 -48.54 9.80
N ALA A 246 -13.46 -47.64 9.09
CA ALA A 246 -14.08 -47.97 7.82
C ALA A 246 -12.97 -48.27 6.80
N LYS A 247 -12.75 -49.56 6.49
CA LYS A 247 -11.90 -50.00 5.39
C LYS A 247 -12.53 -49.51 4.09
N LEU A 248 -11.95 -48.48 3.48
CA LEU A 248 -12.31 -48.04 2.14
C LEU A 248 -11.62 -49.00 1.15
N GLU A 249 -12.33 -50.04 0.75
CA GLU A 249 -11.88 -50.92 -0.33
C GLU A 249 -11.82 -50.13 -1.65
N PRO A 250 -10.70 -50.15 -2.38
CA PRO A 250 -10.63 -49.55 -3.72
C PRO A 250 -11.40 -50.45 -4.69
N SER A 251 -12.58 -50.00 -5.12
CA SER A 251 -13.36 -50.65 -6.18
C SER A 251 -12.54 -50.79 -7.45
N ARG A 252 -12.41 -52.04 -7.90
CA ARG A 252 -11.76 -52.51 -9.12
C ARG A 252 -12.55 -52.13 -10.39
N ILE A 253 -11.76 -51.75 -11.41
CA ILE A 253 -11.99 -51.68 -12.88
C ILE A 253 -12.78 -50.46 -13.37
#